data_AF-A0A452YUS1-F1
#
_entry.id   AF-A0A452YUS1-F1
#
_cell.length_a   1.000
_cell.length_b   1.000
_cell.length_c   1.000
_cell.angle_alpha   90.00
_cell.angle_beta   90.00
_cell.angle_gamma   90.00
#
_symmetry.space_group_name_H-M   'P 1'
#
loop_
_entity.id
_entity.type
_entity.pdbx_description
1 polymer ?
#
loop_
_entity_poly.entity_id
_entity_poly.type
_entity_poly.pdbx_seq_one_letter_code
_entity_poly.pdbx_strand_id
1 'polypeptide(L)'
;DLMDKGTDALDVLEGRAYKLQHPWVGIVNRSQADINRNVDMIIAREKEQEFFHSSPEYAHLASRMGSEYLAKLLSQQLEAVIRARIPSITSLINKTIDELESEMDHLGRPIGSDAGVINETFELNCIGLKQTYVTPFMYLCRLSYI
;
A
#
# COMPACT_ATOMS: atom_id res chain seq x y z
N ASP A 1 -12.43 21.99 13.72
CA ASP A 1 -13.49 22.22 14.72
C ASP A 1 -12.98 22.96 15.98
N LEU A 2 -11.71 22.82 16.35
CA LEU A 2 -11.11 23.45 17.55
C LEU A 2 -10.39 24.79 17.33
N MET A 3 -10.50 25.40 16.14
CA MET A 3 -9.84 26.69 15.87
C MET A 3 -10.60 27.85 16.52
N ASP A 4 -9.85 28.85 16.98
CA ASP A 4 -10.43 30.09 17.50
C ASP A 4 -11.26 30.79 16.41
N LYS A 5 -12.32 31.47 16.84
CA LYS A 5 -13.20 32.21 15.92
C LYS A 5 -12.39 33.23 15.12
N GLY A 6 -12.49 33.16 13.80
CA GLY A 6 -11.76 34.01 12.87
C GLY A 6 -10.42 33.45 12.42
N THR A 7 -10.05 32.23 12.82
CA THR A 7 -8.87 31.52 12.30
C THR A 7 -9.29 30.33 11.46
N ASP A 8 -8.59 30.11 10.35
CA ASP A 8 -8.74 28.96 9.48
C ASP A 8 -7.37 28.39 9.07
N ALA A 9 -7.37 27.14 8.62
CA ALA A 9 -6.18 26.46 8.08
C ALA A 9 -6.16 26.43 6.55
N LEU A 10 -6.89 27.32 5.87
CA LEU A 10 -7.15 27.23 4.44
C LEU A 10 -5.85 27.33 3.63
N ASP A 11 -4.97 28.27 3.98
CA ASP A 11 -3.68 28.45 3.30
C ASP A 11 -2.78 27.21 3.39
N VAL A 12 -2.87 26.44 4.47
CA VAL A 12 -2.14 25.18 4.62
C VAL A 12 -2.80 24.10 3.77
N LEU A 13 -4.11 23.92 3.90
CA LEU A 13 -4.86 22.87 3.18
C LEU A 13 -4.82 23.05 1.65
N GLU A 14 -4.68 24.28 1.17
CA GLU A 14 -4.52 24.59 -0.27
C GLU A 14 -3.05 24.57 -0.71
N GLY A 15 -2.11 24.31 0.20
CA GLY A 15 -0.68 24.24 -0.08
C GLY A 15 -0.06 25.59 -0.44
N ARG A 16 -0.74 26.71 -0.14
CA ARG A 16 -0.21 28.07 -0.33
C ARG A 16 0.86 28.42 0.70
N ALA A 17 0.66 28.01 1.95
CA ALA A 17 1.63 28.23 3.03
C ALA A 17 2.88 27.34 2.87
N TYR A 18 2.67 26.04 2.60
CA TYR A 18 3.75 25.06 2.42
C TYR A 18 3.41 24.08 1.29
N LYS A 19 4.29 24.00 0.30
CA LYS A 19 4.17 23.04 -0.81
C LYS A 19 4.79 21.70 -0.43
N LEU A 20 4.00 20.64 -0.52
CA LEU A 20 4.43 19.26 -0.29
C LEU A 20 4.35 18.44 -1.58
N GLN A 21 5.07 17.31 -1.61
CA GLN A 21 4.94 16.33 -2.71
C GLN A 21 3.57 15.64 -2.71
N HIS A 22 2.96 15.49 -1.53
CA HIS A 22 1.63 14.91 -1.36
C HIS A 22 0.67 15.98 -0.81
N PRO A 23 -0.62 15.93 -1.17
CA PRO A 23 -1.57 16.96 -0.74
C PRO A 23 -1.80 16.91 0.76
N TRP A 24 -2.12 18.08 1.33
CA TRP A 24 -2.65 18.16 2.68
C TRP A 24 -4.07 17.59 2.72
N VAL A 25 -4.37 16.83 3.78
CA VAL A 25 -5.71 16.27 4.02
C VAL A 25 -6.14 16.64 5.44
N GLY A 26 -7.20 17.44 5.55
CA GLY A 26 -7.83 17.79 6.81
C GLY A 26 -8.74 16.67 7.29
N ILE A 27 -8.71 16.39 8.59
CA ILE A 27 -9.54 15.38 9.27
C ILE A 27 -10.21 16.01 10.47
N VAL A 28 -11.45 15.61 10.75
CA VAL A 28 -12.15 15.96 11.97
C VAL A 28 -12.37 14.70 12.80
N ASN A 29 -11.82 14.70 14.00
CA ASN A 29 -11.89 13.57 14.90
C ASN A 29 -13.09 13.69 15.85
N ARG A 30 -13.39 12.58 16.53
CA ARG A 30 -14.34 12.60 17.67
C ARG A 30 -13.79 13.50 18.77
N SER A 31 -14.67 14.33 19.35
CA SER A 31 -14.34 15.10 20.53
C SER A 31 -14.21 14.20 21.78
N GLN A 32 -13.63 14.72 22.86
CA GLN A 32 -13.59 13.98 24.13
C GLN A 32 -14.99 13.63 24.65
N ALA A 33 -15.98 14.52 24.43
CA ALA A 33 -17.36 14.26 24.79
C ALA A 33 -17.98 13.13 23.95
N ASP A 34 -17.69 13.08 22.65
CA ASP A 34 -18.15 12.00 21.76
C ASP A 34 -17.53 10.65 22.17
N ILE A 35 -16.26 10.64 22.56
CA ILE A 35 -15.58 9.44 23.09
C ILE A 35 -16.26 8.97 24.37
N ASN A 36 -16.48 9.87 25.33
CA ASN A 36 -17.11 9.52 26.61
C ASN A 36 -18.55 9.02 26.44
N ARG A 37 -19.24 9.44 25.37
CA ARG A 37 -20.60 8.98 25.00
C ARG A 37 -20.59 7.73 24.12
N ASN A 38 -19.42 7.18 23.80
CA ASN A 38 -19.26 6.06 22.87
C ASN A 38 -19.95 6.30 21.53
N VAL A 39 -19.83 7.51 20.98
CA VAL A 39 -20.37 7.81 19.64
C VAL A 39 -19.73 6.88 18.61
N ASP A 40 -20.61 6.24 17.83
CA ASP A 40 -20.22 5.31 16.77
C ASP A 40 -19.30 6.00 15.75
N MET A 41 -18.37 5.23 15.20
CA MET A 41 -17.45 5.74 14.19
C MET A 41 -18.18 6.15 12.91
N ILE A 42 -19.24 5.45 12.51
CA ILE A 42 -20.05 5.79 11.33
C ILE A 42 -20.62 7.20 11.48
N ILE A 43 -21.25 7.48 12.62
CA ILE A 43 -21.80 8.81 12.94
C ILE A 43 -20.69 9.87 12.98
N ALA A 44 -19.51 9.53 13.52
CA ALA A 44 -18.38 10.45 13.51
C ALA A 44 -17.91 10.78 12.08
N ARG A 45 -17.97 9.82 11.15
CA ARG A 45 -17.62 10.04 9.73
C ARG A 45 -18.66 10.86 9.00
N GLU A 46 -19.95 10.65 9.28
CA GLU A 46 -21.01 11.50 8.74
C GLU A 46 -20.85 12.95 9.20
N LYS A 47 -20.58 13.18 10.50
CA LYS A 47 -20.28 14.51 11.05
C LYS A 47 -19.04 15.15 10.42
N GLU A 48 -17.99 14.37 10.17
CA GLU A 48 -16.79 14.85 9.48
C GLU A 48 -17.12 15.30 8.05
N GLN A 49 -17.87 14.50 7.30
CA GLN A 49 -18.31 14.88 5.95
C GLN A 49 -19.19 16.13 5.99
N GLU A 50 -20.16 16.20 6.89
CA GLU A 50 -21.02 17.35 7.08
C GLU A 50 -20.22 18.60 7.42
N PHE A 51 -19.22 18.52 8.31
CA PHE A 51 -18.35 19.64 8.65
C PHE A 51 -17.69 20.23 7.40
N PHE A 52 -17.07 19.39 6.55
CA PHE A 52 -16.39 19.90 5.36
C PHE A 52 -17.35 20.44 4.30
N HIS A 53 -18.57 19.89 4.16
CA HIS A 53 -19.56 20.39 3.19
C HIS A 53 -20.27 21.65 3.65
N SER A 54 -20.51 21.79 4.96
CA SER A 54 -21.27 22.92 5.53
C SER A 54 -20.39 24.12 5.89
N SER A 55 -19.08 23.93 6.09
CA SER A 55 -18.16 25.02 6.40
C SER A 55 -17.90 25.89 5.16
N PRO A 56 -18.25 27.20 5.17
CA PRO A 56 -18.06 28.09 4.02
C PRO A 56 -16.61 28.14 3.53
N GLU A 57 -15.65 28.05 4.46
CA GLU A 57 -14.22 28.14 4.20
C GLU A 57 -13.66 26.86 3.56
N TYR A 58 -14.31 25.70 3.76
CA TYR A 58 -13.79 24.39 3.35
C TYR A 58 -14.66 23.64 2.34
N ALA A 59 -15.86 24.14 2.03
CA ALA A 59 -16.82 23.49 1.15
C ALA A 59 -16.24 23.13 -0.23
N HIS A 60 -15.42 24.02 -0.80
CA HIS A 60 -14.75 23.75 -2.09
C HIS A 60 -13.64 22.70 -2.01
N LEU A 61 -13.19 22.35 -0.81
CA LEU A 61 -12.20 21.32 -0.53
C LEU A 61 -12.82 19.99 -0.13
N ALA A 62 -14.13 19.93 0.14
CA ALA A 62 -14.77 18.79 0.79
C ALA A 62 -14.49 17.43 0.10
N SER A 63 -14.40 17.42 -1.23
CA SER A 63 -14.11 16.21 -2.03
C SER A 63 -12.72 15.62 -1.81
N ARG A 64 -11.77 16.38 -1.26
CA ARG A 64 -10.37 16.00 -1.00
C ARG A 64 -10.00 16.06 0.49
N MET A 65 -11.00 16.02 1.36
CA MET A 65 -10.86 16.11 2.80
C MET A 65 -11.51 14.90 3.48
N GLY A 66 -11.25 14.76 4.77
CA GLY A 66 -11.82 13.72 5.60
C GLY A 66 -11.05 12.41 5.55
N SER A 67 -11.37 11.58 6.53
CA SER A 67 -10.65 10.35 6.82
C SER A 67 -10.86 9.28 5.74
N GLU A 68 -12.01 9.29 5.06
CA GLU A 68 -12.28 8.38 3.94
C GLU A 68 -11.40 8.68 2.72
N TYR A 69 -11.26 9.97 2.38
CA TYR A 69 -10.35 10.40 1.32
C TYR A 69 -8.90 10.07 1.68
N LEU A 70 -8.49 10.32 2.93
CA LEU A 70 -7.14 9.96 3.38
C LEU A 70 -6.87 8.47 3.21
N ALA A 71 -7.81 7.62 3.62
CA ALA A 71 -7.65 6.17 3.48
C ALA A 71 -7.45 5.77 2.01
N LYS A 72 -8.28 6.30 1.10
CA LYS A 72 -8.17 6.05 -0.35
C LYS A 72 -6.81 6.52 -0.90
N LEU A 73 -6.38 7.72 -0.53
CA LEU A 73 -5.11 8.29 -0.96
C LEU A 73 -3.91 7.44 -0.50
N LEU A 74 -3.90 7.05 0.78
CA LEU A 74 -2.82 6.22 1.34
C LEU A 74 -2.79 4.84 0.71
N SER A 75 -3.95 4.22 0.45
CA SER A 75 -4.03 2.93 -0.25
C SER A 75 -3.44 3.00 -1.65
N GLN A 76 -3.82 4.02 -2.44
CA GLN A 76 -3.28 4.23 -3.79
C GLN A 76 -1.76 4.44 -3.77
N GLN A 77 -1.28 5.21 -2.80
CA GLN A 77 0.13 5.50 -2.70
C GLN A 77 0.96 4.29 -2.28
N LEU A 78 0.47 3.50 -1.32
CA LEU A 78 1.10 2.25 -0.93
C LEU A 78 1.14 1.27 -2.10
N GLU A 79 0.04 1.14 -2.84
CA GLU A 79 -0.02 0.30 -4.04
C GLU A 79 1.04 0.73 -5.08
N ALA A 80 1.13 2.03 -5.36
CA ALA A 80 2.12 2.56 -6.30
C ALA A 80 3.56 2.23 -5.88
N VAL A 81 3.88 2.40 -4.60
CA VAL A 81 5.21 2.06 -4.05
C VAL A 81 5.50 0.58 -4.19
N ILE A 82 4.56 -0.30 -3.82
CA ILE A 82 4.72 -1.75 -3.95
C ILE A 82 4.98 -2.13 -5.40
N ARG A 83 4.13 -1.66 -6.33
CA ARG A 83 4.27 -1.94 -7.77
C ARG A 83 5.60 -1.46 -8.34
N ALA A 84 6.09 -0.29 -7.91
CA ALA A 84 7.37 0.24 -8.35
C ALA A 84 8.58 -0.56 -7.81
N ARG A 85 8.45 -1.17 -6.62
CA ARG A 85 9.55 -1.90 -5.97
C ARG A 85 9.68 -3.36 -6.39
N ILE A 86 8.57 -4.03 -6.72
CA ILE A 86 8.57 -5.46 -7.09
C ILE A 86 9.57 -5.80 -8.22
N PRO A 87 9.62 -5.08 -9.36
CA PRO A 87 10.52 -5.44 -10.46
C PRO A 87 12.01 -5.40 -10.06
N SER A 88 12.41 -4.42 -9.25
CA SER A 88 13.79 -4.31 -8.75
C SER A 88 14.14 -5.46 -7.82
N ILE A 89 13.20 -5.89 -6.97
CA ILE A 89 13.38 -7.03 -6.07
C ILE A 89 13.52 -8.32 -6.88
N THR A 90 12.65 -8.53 -7.87
CA THR A 90 12.72 -9.70 -8.77
C THR A 90 14.04 -9.73 -9.56
N SER A 91 14.48 -8.58 -10.09
CA SER A 91 15.76 -8.48 -10.79
C SER A 91 16.95 -8.81 -9.89
N LEU A 92 16.90 -8.40 -8.62
CA LEU A 92 17.97 -8.72 -7.66
C LEU A 92 18.00 -10.22 -7.37
N ILE A 93 16.83 -10.83 -7.13
CA ILE A 93 16.72 -12.28 -6.88
C ILE A 93 17.28 -13.08 -8.07
N ASN A 94 16.84 -12.76 -9.29
CA ASN A 94 17.30 -13.49 -10.48
C ASN A 94 18.80 -13.33 -10.69
N LYS A 95 19.33 -12.12 -10.49
CA LYS A 95 20.78 -11.89 -10.58
C LYS A 95 21.55 -12.71 -9.55
N THR A 96 21.07 -12.78 -8.30
CA THR A 96 21.69 -13.61 -7.27
C THR A 96 21.64 -15.10 -7.60
N ILE A 97 20.54 -15.58 -8.21
CA ILE A 97 20.46 -16.96 -8.71
C ILE A 97 21.52 -17.20 -9.80
N ASP A 98 21.60 -16.33 -10.80
CA ASP A 98 22.57 -16.45 -11.89
C ASP A 98 24.03 -16.45 -11.39
N GLU A 99 24.34 -15.61 -10.40
CA GLU A 99 25.67 -15.55 -9.77
C GLU A 99 26.01 -16.86 -9.03
N LEU A 100 25.06 -17.41 -8.27
CA LEU A 100 25.24 -18.68 -7.55
C LEU A 100 25.36 -19.89 -8.49
N GLU A 101 24.58 -19.92 -9.58
CA GLU A 101 24.68 -20.97 -10.60
C GLU A 101 26.04 -20.91 -11.30
N SER A 102 26.53 -19.71 -11.63
CA SER A 102 27.87 -19.53 -12.19
C SER A 102 28.99 -19.94 -11.23
N GLU A 103 28.85 -19.68 -9.93
CA GLU A 103 29.82 -20.10 -8.91
C GLU A 103 29.84 -21.63 -8.77
N MET A 104 28.66 -22.26 -8.76
CA MET A 104 28.53 -23.72 -8.73
C MET A 104 29.18 -24.38 -9.97
N ASP A 105 28.97 -23.82 -11.15
CA ASP A 105 29.61 -24.30 -12.38
C ASP A 105 31.13 -24.13 -12.34
N HIS A 106 31.63 -23.04 -11.73
CA HIS A 106 33.06 -22.78 -11.59
C HIS A 106 33.76 -23.73 -10.63
N LEU A 107 33.11 -24.09 -9.51
CA LEU A 107 33.64 -25.05 -8.53
C LEU A 107 33.74 -26.48 -9.10
N GLY A 108 33.04 -26.75 -10.21
CA GLY A 108 33.05 -28.04 -10.89
C GLY A 108 32.20 -29.10 -10.16
N ARG A 109 31.73 -30.10 -10.90
CA ARG A 109 31.06 -31.27 -10.29
C ARG A 109 32.12 -32.07 -9.53
N PRO A 110 31.83 -32.56 -8.30
CA PRO A 110 32.81 -33.30 -7.51
C PRO A 110 33.38 -34.47 -8.33
N ILE A 111 34.71 -34.51 -8.48
CA ILE A 111 35.43 -35.54 -9.23
C ILE A 111 35.91 -36.61 -8.23
N GLY A 112 35.30 -37.80 -8.31
CA GLY A 112 35.72 -39.07 -7.66
C GLY A 112 34.93 -39.40 -6.38
N SER A 113 34.34 -40.59 -6.19
CA SER A 113 34.74 -41.92 -6.66
C SER A 113 33.55 -42.86 -6.88
N ASP A 114 33.65 -43.70 -7.91
CA ASP A 114 32.83 -44.90 -8.10
C ASP A 114 32.77 -45.77 -6.84
N ALA A 115 31.56 -45.92 -6.28
CA ALA A 115 31.02 -47.18 -5.74
C ALA A 115 29.66 -46.92 -5.10
N GLY A 116 28.59 -47.31 -5.79
CA GLY A 116 27.24 -47.32 -5.23
C GLY A 116 26.49 -46.03 -5.54
N VAL A 117 25.60 -46.14 -6.50
CA VAL A 117 24.62 -45.12 -6.87
C VAL A 117 23.75 -44.81 -5.65
N ILE A 118 24.17 -43.84 -4.83
CA ILE A 118 23.26 -43.06 -4.01
C ILE A 118 22.46 -42.19 -4.97
N ASN A 119 21.43 -42.80 -5.54
CA ASN A 119 20.21 -42.13 -5.99
C ASN A 119 19.53 -41.49 -4.77
N GLU A 120 20.18 -40.51 -4.15
CA GLU A 120 19.43 -39.48 -3.46
C GLU A 120 19.25 -38.36 -4.46
N THR A 121 18.23 -38.57 -5.28
CA THR A 121 17.41 -37.52 -5.86
C THR A 121 17.27 -36.38 -4.85
N PHE A 122 18.13 -35.38 -4.93
CA PHE A 122 17.82 -34.05 -4.42
C PHE A 122 16.82 -33.43 -5.41
N GLU A 123 15.61 -34.00 -5.40
CA GLU A 123 14.39 -33.27 -5.67
C GLU A 123 14.28 -32.24 -4.54
N LEU A 124 15.02 -31.14 -4.67
CA LEU A 124 14.49 -29.88 -4.21
C LEU A 124 13.21 -29.69 -5.01
N ASN A 125 12.10 -30.01 -4.36
CA ASN A 125 10.74 -29.81 -4.80
C ASN A 125 10.56 -28.37 -5.30
N CYS A 126 10.96 -28.12 -6.55
CA CYS A 126 10.40 -27.10 -7.41
C CYS A 126 9.01 -27.60 -7.83
N ILE A 127 8.10 -27.77 -6.86
CA ILE A 127 6.68 -27.90 -7.17
C ILE A 127 6.22 -26.53 -7.66
N GLY A 128 6.19 -26.40 -8.99
CA GLY A 128 5.59 -25.29 -9.73
C GLY A 128 6.33 -23.98 -9.55
N LEU A 129 7.06 -23.48 -10.54
CA LEU A 129 6.44 -22.75 -11.64
C LEU A 129 7.43 -22.66 -12.81
N LYS A 130 7.53 -23.72 -13.62
CA LYS A 130 7.91 -23.52 -15.03
C LYS A 130 6.64 -23.13 -15.79
N GLN A 131 6.57 -21.83 -16.12
CA GLN A 131 6.04 -21.28 -17.35
C GLN A 131 4.66 -21.80 -17.83
N THR A 132 3.57 -21.18 -17.38
CA THR A 132 2.36 -21.05 -18.20
C THR A 132 2.15 -19.60 -18.58
N TYR A 133 2.37 -19.36 -19.86
CA TYR A 133 1.98 -18.23 -20.69
C TYR A 133 0.73 -17.44 -20.25
N VAL A 134 0.89 -16.11 -20.19
CA VAL A 134 0.06 -15.10 -20.91
C VAL A 134 -1.46 -15.00 -20.57
N THR A 135 -1.83 -13.85 -19.98
CA THR A 135 -3.16 -13.14 -19.93
C THR A 135 -4.21 -13.54 -18.84
N PRO A 136 -5.25 -12.73 -18.57
CA PRO A 136 -5.24 -11.54 -17.71
C PRO A 136 -6.25 -11.65 -16.54
N PHE A 137 -5.82 -11.55 -15.27
CA PHE A 137 -6.74 -11.43 -14.13
C PHE A 137 -7.27 -9.99 -13.99
N MET A 138 -8.11 -9.60 -14.95
CA MET A 138 -9.32 -8.82 -14.65
C MET A 138 -10.37 -9.84 -14.22
N TYR A 139 -11.29 -9.47 -13.30
CA TYR A 139 -12.31 -10.33 -12.66
C TYR A 139 -11.86 -11.11 -11.41
N LEU A 140 -11.85 -10.44 -10.24
CA LEU A 140 -12.43 -10.93 -8.96
C LEU A 140 -12.13 -9.96 -7.79
N CYS A 141 -12.57 -8.70 -7.93
CA CYS A 141 -12.82 -7.83 -6.78
C CYS A 141 -14.19 -7.18 -6.96
N ARG A 142 -15.22 -8.04 -7.04
CA ARG A 142 -16.62 -7.69 -6.83
C ARG A 142 -17.28 -8.87 -6.13
N LEU A 143 -18.11 -8.54 -5.14
CA LEU A 143 -18.87 -9.39 -4.20
C LEU A 143 -18.11 -9.71 -2.90
N SER A 144 -18.56 -9.36 -1.69
CA SER A 144 -19.74 -8.64 -1.18
C SER A 144 -19.40 -8.28 0.29
N TYR A 145 -19.62 -7.07 0.81
CA TYR A 145 -20.87 -6.66 1.48
C TYR A 145 -21.68 -7.82 2.08
N ILE A 146 -21.32 -8.24 3.31
CA ILE A 146 -22.21 -8.41 4.49
C ILE A 146 -21.37 -8.02 5.70
#